data_AF-K1YCJ2-F1
#
_entry.id   AF-K1YCJ2-F1
#
_cell.length_a   1.000
_cell.length_b   1.000
_cell.length_c   1.000
_cell.angle_alpha   90.00
_cell.angle_beta   90.00
_cell.angle_gamma   90.00
#
_symmetry.space_group_name_H-M   'P 1'
#
loop_
_entity.id
_entity.type
_entity.pdbx_description
1 polymer ?
#
loop_
_entity_poly.entity_id
_entity_poly.type
_entity_poly.pdbx_seq_one_letter_code
_entity_poly.pdbx_strand_id
1 'polypeptide(L)' 'VITMQEIYSFEQIGIDKDGLIQGSFRTHGVRPKFFEKFIRMGVPIPEKIFETL' A
#
# COMPACT_ATOMS: atom_id res chain seq x y z
N VAL A 1 -2.38 -4.78 -16.20
CA VAL A 1 -1.29 -4.29 -15.34
C VAL A 1 -1.95 -3.59 -14.17
N ILE A 2 -1.54 -3.88 -12.93
CA ILE A 2 -1.98 -3.13 -11.74
C ILE A 2 -0.79 -2.28 -11.30
N THR A 3 -1.02 -1.02 -10.97
CA THR A 3 -0.05 -0.04 -10.51
C THR A 3 -0.07 0.06 -8.99
N MET A 4 1.01 0.60 -8.40
CA MET A 4 1.05 0.82 -6.95
C MET A 4 -0.07 1.76 -6.48
N GLN A 5 -0.46 2.75 -7.29
CA GLN A 5 -1.54 3.69 -6.98
C GLN A 5 -2.91 3.02 -6.83
N GLU A 6 -3.12 1.87 -7.47
CA GLU A 6 -4.36 1.08 -7.35
C GLU A 6 -4.35 0.18 -6.11
N ILE A 7 -3.19 -0.01 -5.46
CA ILE A 7 -3.02 -0.83 -4.25
C ILE A 7 -2.91 0.09 -3.01
N TYR A 8 -2.06 1.12 -3.11
CA TYR A 8 -1.88 2.17 -2.13
C TYR A 8 -1.85 3.55 -2.79
N SER A 9 -2.54 4.51 -2.19
CA SER A 9 -2.38 5.93 -2.48
C SER A 9 -1.74 6.63 -1.28
N PHE A 10 -0.96 7.67 -1.54
CA PHE A 10 -0.52 8.58 -0.50
C PHE A 10 -1.46 9.79 -0.46
N GLU A 11 -2.07 10.03 0.68
CA GLU A 11 -2.86 11.23 0.93
C GLU A 11 -2.01 12.25 1.68
N GLN A 12 -1.69 13.35 0.99
CA GLN A 12 -1.09 14.52 1.60
C GLN A 12 -2.15 15.28 2.42
N ILE A 13 -1.84 15.54 3.68
CA ILE A 13 -2.68 16.31 4.61
C ILE A 13 -2.09 17.69 4.91
N GLY A 14 -0.82 17.93 4.57
CA GLY A 14 -0.19 19.22 4.80
C GLY A 14 1.27 19.27 4.37
N ILE A 15 1.90 20.41 4.67
CA ILE A 15 3.33 20.63 4.55
C ILE A 15 3.76 21.31 5.86
N ASP A 16 4.81 20.80 6.51
CA ASP A 16 5.31 21.43 7.73
C ASP A 16 6.19 22.66 7.44
N LYS A 17 6.64 23.30 8.52
CA LYS A 17 7.47 24.52 8.48
C LYS A 17 8.81 24.34 7.75
N ASP A 18 9.29 23.10 7.65
CA ASP A 18 10.57 22.75 7.03
C ASP A 18 10.36 22.29 5.56
N GLY A 19 9.12 22.33 5.07
CA GLY A 19 8.75 21.97 3.70
C GLY A 19 8.50 20.48 3.50
N LEU A 20 8.42 19.67 4.57
CA LEU A 20 8.17 18.24 4.44
C LEU A 20 6.68 17.96 4.30
N ILE A 21 6.36 17.09 3.36
CA ILE A 21 5.00 16.64 3.09
C ILE A 21 4.53 15.77 4.26
N GLN A 22 3.40 16.15 4.85
CA GLN A 22 2.71 15.38 5.87
C GLN A 22 1.57 14.62 5.22
N GLY A 23 1.41 13.34 5.55
CA GLY A 23 0.39 12.48 4.94
C GLY A 23 0.44 11.04 5.42
N SER A 24 -0.42 10.21 4.85
CA SER A 24 -0.46 8.78 5.15
C SER A 24 -0.76 7.95 3.91
N PHE A 25 -0.28 6.70 3.90
CA PHE A 25 -0.68 5.75 2.87
C PHE A 25 -2.04 5.17 3.20
N ARG A 26 -2.95 5.17 2.23
CA ARG A 26 -4.20 4.43 2.26
C ARG A 26 -4.10 3.20 1.38
N THR A 27 -4.65 2.11 1.87
CA THR A 27 -4.86 0.86 1.14
C THR A 27 -6.23 0.87 0.48
N HIS A 28 -6.30 0.37 -0.75
CA HIS A 28 -7.53 0.32 -1.54
C HIS A 28 -8.27 -1.03 -1.47
N GLY A 29 -7.82 -1.97 -0.62
CA GLY A 29 -8.46 -3.29 -0.52
C GLY A 29 -8.09 -4.24 -1.67
N VAL A 30 -7.21 -3.83 -2.58
CA VAL A 30 -6.88 -4.59 -3.79
C VAL A 30 -5.75 -5.57 -3.50
N ARG A 31 -6.05 -6.88 -3.54
CA ARG A 31 -5.03 -7.95 -3.48
C ARG A 31 -4.42 -8.18 -4.87
N PRO A 32 -3.13 -7.89 -5.09
CA PRO A 32 -2.51 -8.04 -6.40
C PRO A 32 -2.23 -9.51 -6.75
N LYS A 33 -2.26 -9.86 -8.04
CA LYS A 33 -2.01 -11.24 -8.52
C LYS A 33 -0.64 -11.82 -8.13
N PHE A 34 0.37 -10.97 -7.94
CA PHE A 34 1.70 -11.41 -7.50
C PHE A 34 1.72 -11.86 -6.04
N PHE A 35 0.71 -11.55 -5.23
CA PHE A 35 0.61 -11.98 -3.84
C PHE A 35 0.65 -13.51 -3.72
N GLU A 36 -0.07 -14.21 -4.61
CA GLU A 36 -0.03 -15.68 -4.66
C GLU A 36 1.37 -16.21 -4.98
N LYS A 37 2.14 -15.49 -5.82
CA LYS A 37 3.51 -15.88 -6.16
C LYS A 37 4.41 -15.83 -4.92
N PHE A 38 4.27 -14.78 -4.09
CA PHE A 38 5.03 -14.68 -2.85
C PHE A 38 4.72 -15.80 -1.85
N ILE A 39 3.43 -16.14 -1.69
CA ILE A 39 3.01 -17.27 -0.86
C ILE A 39 3.64 -18.57 -1.36
N ARG A 40 3.60 -18.83 -2.68
CA ARG A 40 4.22 -20.02 -3.28
C ARG A 40 5.74 -20.08 -3.12
N MET A 41 6.40 -18.93 -2.99
CA MET A 41 7.83 -18.83 -2.71
C MET A 41 8.16 -18.95 -1.21
N GLY A 42 7.15 -19.15 -0.35
CA GLY A 42 7.34 -19.24 1.10
C GLY A 42 7.68 -17.91 1.77
N VAL A 43 7.40 -16.78 1.11
CA VAL A 43 7.60 -15.45 1.70
C VAL A 43 6.43 -15.18 2.67
N PRO A 44 6.69 -15.00 3.98
CA PRO A 44 5.64 -14.70 4.93
C PRO A 44 5.16 -13.27 4.71
N ILE A 45 3.91 -13.11 4.26
CA ILE A 45 3.27 -11.80 4.10
C ILE A 45 2.06 -11.74 5.05
N PRO A 46 1.90 -10.66 5.84
CA PRO A 46 0.70 -10.48 6.66
C PRO A 46 -0.56 -10.50 5.80
N GLU A 47 -1.56 -11.31 6.19
CA GLU A 47 -2.81 -11.49 5.42
C GLU A 47 -3.56 -10.17 5.18
N LYS A 48 -3.43 -9.25 6.14
CA LYS A 48 -4.14 -7.96 6.18
C LYS A 48 -3.39 -6.81 5.52
N ILE A 49 -2.23 -7.06 4.90
CA ILE A 49 -1.38 -5.97 4.38
C ILE A 49 -2.11 -5.12 3.32
N PHE A 50 -3.04 -5.71 2.59
CA PHE A 50 -3.87 -5.05 1.55
C PHE A 50 -5.34 -4.91 1.95
N GLU A 51 -5.72 -5.19 3.20
CA GLU A 51 -7.10 -4.96 3.65
C GLU A 51 -7.32 -3.47 3.91
N THR A 52 -8.52 -2.96 3.65
CA THR A 52 -8.88 -1.58 3.98
C THR A 52 -8.95 -1.42 5.51
N LEU A 53 -8.42 -0.31 6.05
CA LEU A 53 -8.57 0.08 7.46
C LEU A 53 -10.03 0.36 7.83
#